data_AF-A0A2G8L849-F1
#
_entry.id   AF-A0A2G8L849-F1
#
_cell.length_a   1.000
_cell.length_b   1.000
_cell.length_c   1.000
_cell.angle_alpha   90.00
_cell.angle_beta   90.00
_cell.angle_gamma   90.00
#
_symmetry.space_group_name_H-M   'P 1'
#
loop_
_entity.id
_entity.type
_entity.pdbx_description
1 polymer ?
#
loop_
_entity_poly.entity_id
_entity_poly.type
_entity_poly.pdbx_seq_one_letter_code
_entity_poly.pdbx_strand_id
1 'polypeptide(L)'
;MGDQPQQTSGTRLPPQSVQVFGRKKTATAVAHCKRGNGLVKVNGKPIHLVEPRGLQYKLQEPFLLLGKDRFCGVDIRVRVKGGGRISQIYAIRQAISKALVAYYQKYVDEVSKEIKDILVQFDKSLWSRTQDVASPRSLEDRAPGLDTRNLTVKCSATIRDQSPKRGL
;
A
#
# COMPACT_ATOMS: atom_id res chain seq x y z
N MET A 1 9.81 -52.96 -24.76
CA MET A 1 8.77 -52.50 -23.82
C MET A 1 9.47 -51.94 -22.60
N GLY A 2 9.64 -50.65 -22.36
CA GLY A 2 9.29 -49.45 -23.10
C GLY A 2 10.25 -48.34 -22.66
N ASP A 3 10.72 -47.54 -23.60
CA ASP A 3 11.57 -46.39 -23.32
C ASP A 3 10.78 -45.35 -22.51
N GLN A 4 11.36 -44.90 -21.39
CA GLN A 4 10.83 -43.79 -20.61
C GLN A 4 11.07 -42.47 -21.35
N PRO A 5 10.08 -41.56 -21.42
CA PRO A 5 10.27 -40.26 -22.04
C PRO A 5 11.14 -39.39 -21.13
N GLN A 6 12.29 -38.95 -21.64
CA GLN A 6 13.18 -37.99 -20.98
C GLN A 6 12.45 -36.65 -20.81
N GLN A 7 12.41 -36.13 -19.58
CA GLN A 7 11.91 -34.80 -19.28
C GLN A 7 12.86 -33.77 -19.89
N THR A 8 12.43 -33.06 -20.93
CA THR A 8 13.18 -31.94 -21.48
C THR A 8 13.16 -30.78 -20.48
N SER A 9 14.31 -30.54 -19.85
CA SER A 9 14.54 -29.37 -19.02
C SER A 9 14.56 -28.12 -19.91
N GLY A 10 13.37 -27.58 -20.20
CA GLY A 10 13.22 -26.35 -20.96
C GLY A 10 13.92 -25.20 -20.24
N THR A 11 14.91 -24.60 -20.90
CA THR A 11 15.59 -23.38 -20.49
C THR A 11 14.55 -22.31 -20.19
N ARG A 12 14.31 -22.02 -18.91
CA ARG A 12 13.35 -20.99 -18.48
C ARG A 12 13.94 -19.62 -18.81
N LEU A 13 13.51 -19.03 -19.94
CA LEU A 13 13.76 -17.62 -20.21
C LEU A 13 13.30 -16.80 -18.99
N PRO A 14 14.08 -15.80 -18.56
CA PRO A 14 13.75 -15.03 -17.37
C PRO A 14 12.37 -14.39 -17.55
N PRO A 15 11.43 -14.58 -16.60
CA PRO A 15 10.07 -14.08 -16.75
C PRO A 15 10.12 -12.56 -16.84
N GLN A 16 9.51 -12.01 -17.89
CA GLN A 16 9.33 -10.58 -18.08
C GLN A 16 8.53 -10.02 -16.91
N SER A 17 9.26 -9.47 -15.94
CA SER A 17 8.70 -9.01 -14.68
C SER A 17 9.33 -7.70 -14.25
N VAL A 18 8.49 -6.88 -13.63
CA VAL A 18 8.86 -5.56 -13.11
C VAL A 18 8.29 -5.45 -11.70
N GLN A 19 9.13 -5.00 -10.78
CA GLN A 19 8.72 -4.74 -9.40
C GLN A 19 8.72 -3.23 -9.17
N VAL A 20 7.61 -2.74 -8.62
CA VAL A 20 7.41 -1.31 -8.35
C VAL A 20 6.86 -1.12 -6.96
N PHE A 21 7.20 0.00 -6.34
CA PHE A 21 6.71 0.40 -5.03
C PHE A 21 5.80 1.63 -5.11
N GLY A 22 4.70 1.60 -4.38
CA GLY A 22 3.87 2.75 -4.02
C GLY A 22 3.96 2.97 -2.52
N ARG A 23 4.10 4.22 -2.09
CA ARG A 23 4.24 4.56 -0.67
C ARG A 23 3.36 5.77 -0.37
N LYS A 24 2.49 5.63 0.65
CA LYS A 24 1.66 6.73 1.14
C LYS A 24 1.65 6.69 2.66
N LYS A 25 2.07 7.78 3.32
CA LYS A 25 2.33 7.78 4.77
C LYS A 25 3.18 6.56 5.17
N THR A 26 2.71 5.78 6.14
CA THR A 26 3.35 4.54 6.60
C THR A 26 2.93 3.30 5.80
N ALA A 27 2.01 3.42 4.84
CA ALA A 27 1.58 2.30 4.00
C ALA A 27 2.54 2.07 2.82
N THR A 28 2.97 0.83 2.64
CA THR A 28 3.82 0.41 1.52
C THR A 28 3.11 -0.64 0.69
N ALA A 29 2.97 -0.36 -0.61
CA ALA A 29 2.44 -1.28 -1.61
C ALA A 29 3.57 -1.72 -2.55
N VAL A 30 3.70 -3.03 -2.75
CA VAL A 30 4.64 -3.63 -3.69
C VAL A 30 3.82 -4.29 -4.80
N ALA A 31 3.98 -3.80 -6.02
CA ALA A 31 3.35 -4.35 -7.22
C ALA A 31 4.38 -5.16 -8.00
N HIS A 32 3.99 -6.38 -8.35
CA HIS A 32 4.70 -7.21 -9.31
C HIS A 32 3.88 -7.26 -10.59
N CYS A 33 4.49 -6.81 -11.68
CA CYS A 33 3.93 -6.87 -13.02
C CYS A 33 4.57 -8.02 -13.75
N LYS A 34 3.75 -8.82 -14.41
CA LYS A 34 4.18 -9.89 -15.30
C LYS A 34 3.39 -9.77 -16.60
N ARG A 35 3.97 -10.23 -17.69
CA ARG A 35 3.20 -10.41 -18.93
C ARG A 35 2.07 -11.43 -18.70
N GLY A 36 0.85 -11.10 -19.10
CA GLY A 36 -0.32 -11.95 -18.82
C GLY A 36 -1.61 -11.43 -19.45
N ASN A 37 -2.75 -11.75 -18.84
CA ASN A 37 -4.11 -11.59 -19.40
C ASN A 37 -4.90 -10.42 -18.80
N GLY A 38 -4.25 -9.48 -18.11
CA GLY A 38 -4.91 -8.33 -17.48
C GLY A 38 -5.49 -8.58 -16.09
N LEU A 39 -4.99 -9.61 -15.38
CA LEU A 39 -5.49 -9.96 -14.07
C LEU A 39 -4.87 -9.09 -12.98
N VAL A 40 -5.72 -8.35 -12.25
CA VAL A 40 -5.28 -7.52 -11.13
C VAL A 40 -5.77 -8.06 -9.79
N LYS A 41 -4.81 -8.35 -8.90
CA LYS A 41 -5.07 -8.88 -7.55
C LYS A 41 -4.35 -8.04 -6.49
N VAL A 42 -5.07 -7.70 -5.43
CA VAL A 42 -4.56 -6.98 -4.26
C VAL A 42 -4.66 -7.91 -3.05
N ASN A 43 -3.53 -8.24 -2.41
CA ASN A 43 -3.47 -9.16 -1.27
C ASN A 43 -4.18 -10.51 -1.51
N GLY A 44 -4.16 -11.00 -2.76
CA GLY A 44 -4.81 -12.25 -3.17
C GLY A 44 -6.30 -12.12 -3.49
N LYS A 45 -6.92 -10.96 -3.25
CA LYS A 45 -8.32 -10.66 -3.59
C LYS A 45 -8.39 -9.83 -4.89
N PRO A 46 -9.47 -9.95 -5.68
CA PRO A 46 -9.71 -9.04 -6.81
C PRO A 46 -9.97 -7.61 -6.33
N ILE A 47 -9.70 -6.62 -7.19
CA ILE A 47 -9.75 -5.19 -6.84
C ILE A 47 -11.11 -4.72 -6.32
N HIS A 48 -12.20 -5.35 -6.76
CA HIS A 48 -13.57 -5.03 -6.35
C HIS A 48 -13.90 -5.41 -4.89
N LEU A 49 -13.12 -6.32 -4.30
CA LEU A 49 -13.32 -6.80 -2.94
C LEU A 49 -12.40 -6.09 -1.92
N VAL A 50 -11.71 -5.04 -2.34
CA VAL A 50 -10.87 -4.23 -1.43
C VAL A 50 -11.78 -3.34 -0.58
N GLU A 51 -11.64 -3.43 0.74
CA GLU A 51 -12.35 -2.54 1.67
C GLU A 51 -11.55 -1.25 1.93
N PRO A 52 -12.22 -0.12 2.20
CA PRO A 52 -13.66 0.16 2.20
C PRO A 52 -14.26 0.43 0.80
N ARG A 53 -15.56 0.12 0.62
CA ARG A 53 -16.29 0.26 -0.66
C ARG A 53 -16.31 1.69 -1.21
N GLY A 54 -16.45 2.71 -0.35
CA GLY A 54 -16.54 4.11 -0.78
C GLY A 54 -15.30 4.65 -1.50
N LEU A 55 -14.12 4.06 -1.27
CA LEU A 55 -12.86 4.48 -1.88
C LEU A 55 -12.44 3.58 -3.05
N GLN A 56 -13.23 2.56 -3.41
CA GLN A 56 -12.91 1.67 -4.53
C GLN A 56 -12.83 2.39 -5.87
N TYR A 57 -13.60 3.46 -6.04
CA TYR A 57 -13.55 4.29 -7.25
C TYR A 57 -12.14 4.85 -7.49
N LYS A 58 -11.41 5.23 -6.42
CA LYS A 58 -10.02 5.71 -6.52
C LYS A 58 -9.06 4.66 -7.05
N LEU A 59 -9.32 3.38 -6.77
CA LEU A 59 -8.51 2.27 -7.30
C LEU A 59 -8.78 2.01 -8.78
N GLN A 60 -9.99 2.32 -9.26
CA GLN A 60 -10.41 2.08 -10.64
C GLN A 60 -10.03 3.21 -11.60
N GLU A 61 -9.82 4.43 -11.11
CA GLU A 61 -9.39 5.59 -11.91
C GLU A 61 -8.26 5.30 -12.92
N PRO A 62 -7.11 4.67 -12.55
CA PRO A 62 -6.05 4.40 -13.53
C PRO A 62 -6.49 3.43 -14.65
N PHE A 63 -7.47 2.56 -14.40
CA PHE A 63 -8.04 1.68 -15.42
C PHE A 63 -8.98 2.44 -16.36
N LEU A 64 -9.72 3.40 -15.82
CA LEU A 64 -10.64 4.21 -16.60
C LEU A 64 -9.89 5.21 -17.50
N LEU A 65 -8.82 5.83 -16.99
CA LEU A 65 -8.01 6.81 -17.73
C LEU A 65 -7.25 6.22 -18.91
N LEU A 66 -6.66 5.04 -18.73
CA LEU A 66 -5.78 4.44 -19.74
C LEU A 66 -6.51 3.49 -20.69
N GLY A 67 -7.77 3.16 -20.38
CA GLY A 67 -8.55 2.15 -21.09
C GLY A 67 -8.09 0.72 -20.78
N LYS A 68 -8.99 -0.24 -20.97
CA LYS A 68 -8.73 -1.67 -20.67
C LYS A 68 -7.70 -2.29 -21.62
N ASP A 69 -7.54 -1.75 -22.82
CA ASP A 69 -6.69 -2.31 -23.86
C ASP A 69 -5.21 -2.36 -23.45
N ARG A 70 -4.75 -1.32 -22.72
CA ARG A 70 -3.38 -1.25 -22.20
C ARG A 70 -3.11 -2.26 -21.07
N PHE A 71 -4.16 -2.72 -20.37
CA PHE A 71 -4.02 -3.70 -19.30
C PHE A 71 -4.13 -5.15 -19.77
N CYS A 72 -4.73 -5.41 -20.94
CA CYS A 72 -5.00 -6.77 -21.43
C CYS A 72 -3.74 -7.66 -21.53
N GLY A 73 -2.56 -7.06 -21.74
CA GLY A 73 -1.28 -7.79 -21.84
C GLY A 73 -0.48 -7.94 -20.54
N VAL A 74 -0.96 -7.43 -19.40
CA VAL A 74 -0.18 -7.34 -18.15
C VAL A 74 -0.98 -7.81 -16.94
N ASP A 75 -0.44 -8.78 -16.20
CA ASP A 75 -0.96 -9.20 -14.90
C ASP A 75 -0.25 -8.45 -13.77
N ILE A 76 -1.04 -7.93 -12.83
CA ILE A 76 -0.53 -7.14 -11.70
C ILE A 76 -0.95 -7.79 -10.38
N ARG A 77 0.06 -8.18 -9.58
CA ARG A 77 -0.14 -8.63 -8.20
C ARG A 77 0.41 -7.62 -7.23
N VAL A 78 -0.47 -7.03 -6.41
CA VAL A 78 -0.11 -6.04 -5.40
C VAL A 78 -0.15 -6.68 -4.01
N ARG A 79 0.90 -6.48 -3.22
CA ARG A 79 0.95 -6.77 -1.79
C ARG A 79 1.07 -5.46 -1.03
N VAL A 80 0.28 -5.29 0.02
CA VAL A 80 0.27 -4.06 0.82
C VAL A 80 0.52 -4.40 2.29
N LYS A 81 1.38 -3.62 2.94
CA LYS A 81 1.70 -3.73 4.36
C LYS A 81 1.74 -2.35 5.01
N GLY A 82 1.36 -2.29 6.29
CA GLY A 82 1.42 -1.09 7.12
C GLY A 82 0.32 -0.05 6.83
N GLY A 83 0.29 1.00 7.65
CA GLY A 83 -0.65 2.12 7.56
C GLY A 83 -2.13 1.76 7.80
N GLY A 84 -3.01 2.74 7.60
CA GLY A 84 -4.47 2.57 7.66
C GLY A 84 -5.10 2.26 6.30
N ARG A 85 -6.36 1.80 6.30
CA ARG A 85 -7.11 1.39 5.09
C ARG A 85 -7.08 2.44 3.98
N ILE A 86 -7.27 3.72 4.35
CA ILE A 86 -7.26 4.84 3.41
C ILE A 86 -5.87 5.00 2.76
N SER A 87 -4.81 5.09 3.57
CA SER A 87 -3.43 5.21 3.04
C SER A 87 -3.02 4.03 2.15
N GLN A 88 -3.49 2.82 2.47
CA GLN A 88 -3.23 1.64 1.66
C GLN A 88 -3.84 1.76 0.26
N ILE A 89 -5.07 2.27 0.14
CA ILE A 89 -5.72 2.49 -1.16
C ILE A 89 -4.92 3.44 -2.05
N TYR A 90 -4.47 4.57 -1.51
CA TYR A 90 -3.63 5.50 -2.26
C TYR A 90 -2.28 4.89 -2.63
N ALA A 91 -1.67 4.08 -1.76
CA ALA A 91 -0.44 3.37 -2.08
C ALA A 91 -0.64 2.33 -3.21
N ILE A 92 -1.77 1.59 -3.22
CA ILE A 92 -2.12 0.66 -4.29
C ILE A 92 -2.30 1.42 -5.61
N ARG A 93 -3.06 2.52 -5.59
CA ARG A 93 -3.31 3.37 -6.76
C ARG A 93 -1.99 3.83 -7.39
N GLN A 94 -1.07 4.36 -6.58
CA GLN A 94 0.27 4.73 -7.03
C GLN A 94 1.05 3.54 -7.61
N ALA A 95 1.00 2.39 -6.93
CA ALA A 95 1.74 1.21 -7.34
C ALA A 95 1.27 0.70 -8.72
N ILE A 96 -0.04 0.70 -9.00
CA ILE A 96 -0.62 0.28 -10.29
C ILE A 96 -0.21 1.23 -11.42
N SER A 97 -0.31 2.55 -11.21
CA SER A 97 0.08 3.52 -12.24
C SER A 97 1.57 3.43 -12.57
N LYS A 98 2.43 3.35 -11.56
CA LYS A 98 3.89 3.22 -11.76
C LYS A 98 4.28 1.86 -12.36
N ALA A 99 3.55 0.80 -12.00
CA ALA A 99 3.71 -0.54 -12.52
C ALA A 99 3.64 -0.59 -14.06
N LEU A 100 2.58 -0.02 -14.62
CA LEU A 100 2.38 0.04 -16.08
C LEU A 100 3.49 0.82 -16.77
N VAL A 101 3.75 2.01 -16.24
CA VAL A 101 4.78 2.89 -16.80
C VAL A 101 6.14 2.21 -16.81
N ALA A 102 6.52 1.54 -15.70
CA ALA A 102 7.79 0.84 -15.61
C ALA A 102 7.86 -0.39 -16.51
N TYR A 103 6.72 -1.06 -16.74
CA TYR A 103 6.63 -2.16 -17.70
C TYR A 103 6.84 -1.67 -19.13
N TYR A 104 6.11 -0.63 -19.55
CA TYR A 104 6.28 -0.06 -20.88
C TYR A 104 7.67 0.53 -21.06
N GLN A 105 8.23 1.24 -20.08
CA GLN A 105 9.60 1.75 -20.14
C GLN A 105 10.66 0.67 -20.38
N LYS A 106 10.38 -0.60 -20.06
CA LYS A 106 11.33 -1.70 -20.25
C LYS A 106 11.14 -2.43 -21.59
N TYR A 107 9.95 -2.36 -22.18
CA TYR A 107 9.56 -3.21 -23.33
C TYR A 107 9.03 -2.42 -24.54
N VAL A 108 8.49 -1.21 -24.36
CA VAL A 108 7.93 -0.33 -25.40
C VAL A 108 8.07 1.15 -24.96
N ASP A 109 9.12 1.82 -25.45
CA ASP A 109 9.53 3.13 -24.92
C ASP A 109 8.64 4.31 -25.34
N GLU A 110 8.08 4.32 -26.55
CA GLU A 110 7.33 5.46 -27.10
C GLU A 110 6.04 5.73 -26.32
N VAL A 111 5.22 4.68 -26.17
CA VAL A 111 3.92 4.72 -25.47
C VAL A 111 4.08 5.11 -24.00
N SER A 112 5.24 4.82 -23.40
CA SER A 112 5.46 5.04 -21.97
C SER A 112 5.42 6.52 -21.56
N LYS A 113 5.81 7.44 -22.45
CA LYS A 113 5.86 8.88 -22.17
C LYS A 113 4.46 9.48 -22.18
N GLU A 114 3.66 9.15 -23.19
CA GLU A 114 2.26 9.58 -23.31
C GLU A 114 1.43 9.15 -22.10
N ILE A 115 1.59 7.89 -21.68
CA ILE A 115 0.90 7.34 -20.49
C ILE A 115 1.28 8.11 -19.23
N LYS A 116 2.56 8.43 -19.04
CA LYS A 116 3.02 9.22 -17.89
C LYS A 116 2.37 10.59 -17.89
N ASP A 117 2.35 11.26 -19.03
CA ASP A 117 1.86 12.63 -19.13
C ASP A 117 0.36 12.72 -18.83
N ILE A 118 -0.44 11.80 -19.38
CA ILE A 118 -1.88 11.70 -19.08
C ILE A 118 -2.12 11.46 -17.57
N LEU A 119 -1.35 10.54 -16.98
CA LEU A 119 -1.48 10.22 -15.54
C LEU A 119 -1.07 11.40 -14.65
N VAL A 120 0.01 12.11 -15.00
CA VAL A 120 0.52 13.25 -14.22
C VAL A 120 -0.41 14.46 -14.34
N GLN A 121 -1.01 14.68 -15.50
CA GLN A 121 -2.02 15.72 -15.70
C GLN A 121 -3.25 15.47 -14.82
N PHE A 122 -3.73 14.23 -14.76
CA PHE A 122 -4.88 13.87 -13.92
C PHE A 122 -4.56 13.95 -12.42
N ASP A 123 -3.43 13.40 -12.00
CA ASP A 123 -3.06 13.40 -10.58
C ASP A 123 -1.55 13.42 -10.34
N LYS A 124 -1.06 14.59 -9.92
CA LYS A 124 0.34 14.82 -9.54
C LYS A 124 0.78 14.01 -8.32
N SER A 125 -0.15 13.58 -7.46
CA SER A 125 0.16 12.78 -6.26
C SER A 125 0.59 11.35 -6.58
N LEU A 126 0.41 10.89 -7.82
CA LEU A 126 0.87 9.58 -8.28
C LEU A 126 2.40 9.52 -8.35
N TRP A 127 3.01 10.59 -8.84
CA TRP A 127 4.44 10.65 -9.14
C TRP A 127 5.27 11.40 -8.10
N SER A 128 4.61 12.19 -7.24
CA SER A 128 5.30 12.92 -6.20
C SER A 128 6.18 12.00 -5.35
N ARG A 129 7.48 12.30 -5.34
CA ARG A 129 8.49 11.64 -4.52
C ARG A 129 8.34 12.00 -3.04
N THR A 130 7.51 13.00 -2.71
CA THR A 130 7.19 13.39 -1.33
C THR A 130 6.53 12.20 -0.66
N GLN A 131 7.39 11.35 -0.12
CA GLN A 131 7.12 10.53 1.02
C GLN A 131 6.41 11.47 1.99
N ASP A 132 5.16 11.19 2.34
CA ASP A 132 4.62 11.70 3.60
C ASP A 132 5.41 11.01 4.75
N VAL A 133 6.76 11.07 4.74
CA VAL A 133 7.57 10.88 5.95
C VAL A 133 7.18 12.08 6.78
N ALA A 134 6.24 11.87 7.68
CA ALA A 134 5.70 12.92 8.52
C ALA A 134 5.27 14.16 7.72
N SER A 135 3.97 14.30 7.47
CA SER A 135 3.46 15.66 7.71
C SER A 135 3.96 16.04 9.12
N PRO A 136 4.66 17.17 9.33
CA PRO A 136 5.00 17.62 10.68
C PRO A 136 3.74 17.80 11.55
N ARG A 137 2.55 17.73 10.94
CA ARG A 137 1.21 17.72 11.57
C ARG A 137 0.71 16.35 12.06
N SER A 138 1.44 15.24 11.86
CA SER A 138 0.93 13.90 12.25
C SER A 138 1.49 13.37 13.56
N LEU A 139 2.55 14.02 14.05
CA LEU A 139 3.12 13.84 15.37
C LEU A 139 3.55 15.25 15.78
N GLU A 140 2.58 16.11 16.11
CA GLU A 140 2.83 16.86 17.33
C GLU A 140 3.01 15.75 18.37
N ASP A 141 4.25 15.57 18.82
CA ASP A 141 4.48 14.87 20.06
C ASP A 141 3.41 15.42 21.00
N ARG A 142 2.44 14.57 21.36
CA ARG A 142 1.66 14.83 22.55
C ARG A 142 2.71 14.80 23.65
N ALA A 143 3.37 15.94 23.88
CA ALA A 143 3.78 16.32 25.20
C ALA A 143 2.62 15.89 26.09
N PRO A 144 2.86 15.11 27.16
CA PRO A 144 1.78 14.73 28.06
C PRO A 144 1.05 16.03 28.38
N GLY A 145 -0.18 16.14 27.86
CA GLY A 145 -1.00 17.29 28.15
C GLY A 145 -1.01 17.36 29.67
N LEU A 146 -0.64 18.52 30.21
CA LEU A 146 -0.99 18.83 31.58
C LEU A 146 -2.50 18.64 31.63
N ASP A 147 -2.88 17.46 32.10
CA ASP A 147 -4.23 17.13 32.46
C ASP A 147 -4.65 18.27 33.38
N THR A 148 -5.49 19.18 32.89
CA THR A 148 -6.25 20.13 33.71
C THR A 148 -7.29 19.32 34.48
N ARG A 149 -6.82 18.40 35.31
CA ARG A 149 -7.58 17.83 36.41
C ARG A 149 -7.61 18.91 37.46
N ASN A 150 -8.79 19.52 37.62
CA ASN A 150 -9.14 20.24 38.84
C ASN A 150 -8.62 19.43 40.05
N LEU A 151 -7.65 20.00 40.75
CA LEU A 151 -7.11 19.54 42.02
C LEU A 151 -8.18 19.69 43.11
N THR A 152 -9.24 18.88 43.11
CA THR A 152 -10.19 18.88 44.25
C THR A 152 -10.89 17.56 44.53
N VAL A 153 -10.87 16.54 43.67
CA VAL A 153 -11.67 15.35 43.98
C VAL A 153 -10.92 14.05 43.74
N LYS A 154 -10.74 13.33 44.85
CA LYS A 154 -10.30 11.93 45.03
C LYS A 154 -8.80 11.75 45.31
N CYS A 155 -8.46 11.63 46.60
CA CYS A 155 -8.17 10.31 47.19
C CYS A 155 -7.85 10.45 48.68
N SER A 156 -8.90 10.47 49.50
CA SER A 156 -8.85 10.07 50.91
C SER A 156 -8.64 8.55 50.97
N ALA A 157 -7.42 8.08 50.77
CA ALA A 157 -7.10 6.65 50.89
C ALA A 157 -5.61 6.44 51.09
N THR A 158 -5.09 6.78 52.28
CA THR A 158 -3.96 6.08 52.96
C THR A 158 -3.62 6.79 54.28
N ILE A 159 -4.39 6.52 55.33
CA ILE A 159 -3.89 6.64 56.71
C ILE A 159 -3.71 5.22 57.21
N ARG A 160 -2.44 4.85 57.36
CA ARG A 160 -1.98 3.56 57.84
C ARG A 160 -2.37 3.39 59.30
N ASP A 161 -3.11 2.32 59.54
CA ASP A 161 -3.36 1.73 60.85
C ASP A 161 -2.02 1.26 61.45
N GLN A 162 -1.60 1.87 62.56
CA GLN A 162 -0.61 1.33 63.48
C GLN A 162 -1.19 1.43 64.89
N SER A 163 -1.84 0.36 65.33
CA SER A 163 -2.27 0.19 66.71
C SER A 163 -1.05 -0.22 67.56
N PRO A 164 -0.70 0.50 68.65
CA PRO A 164 0.26 -0.01 69.62
C PRO A 164 -0.45 -0.94 70.61
N LYS A 165 -0.03 -2.21 70.63
CA LYS A 165 -0.44 -3.21 71.63
C LYS A 165 0.05 -2.75 73.01
N ARG A 166 -0.89 -2.38 73.89
CA ARG A 166 -0.68 -2.33 75.35
C ARG A 166 -0.88 -3.74 75.89
N GLY A 167 0.07 -4.25 76.66
CA GLY A 167 -0.05 -5.53 77.37
C GLY A 167 1.15 -5.82 78.26
N LEU A 168 0.90 -5.68 79.57
CA LEU A 168 1.69 -6.02 80.77
C LEU A 168 2.93 -5.15 81.07
#